data_AF-A0A1G1ML74-F1
#
_entry.id   AF-A0A1G1ML74-F1
#
_cell.length_a   1.000
_cell.length_b   1.000
_cell.length_c   1.000
_cell.angle_alpha   90.00
_cell.angle_beta   90.00
_cell.angle_gamma   90.00
#
_symmetry.space_group_name_H-M   'P 1'
#
loop_
_entity.id
_entity.type
_entity.pdbx_description
1 polymer ?
#
loop_
_entity_poly.entity_id
_entity_poly.type
_entity_poly.pdbx_seq_one_letter_code
_entity_poly.pdbx_strand_id
1 'polypeptide(L)'
;MRAIDRLKRDHAILRAKLSLLEAALRMEPETWFVLREMSRTLSRQLGDHIRREETLMTACLSVVSRETLERLRREHQDEPQRLRELHQLLAEPASHSSERLRGGLTAVIHGLRRHLDEEETSLFPMLEQVLADQAGEAPVRVVVSAWIISEQMTVNHIRHEFPETEPVFENLFVNVAFEGYDCLDEVAWRHGMDVEELIGRLEEVRRRAHETRTADPATRLHRSPAGERPVPG
;
A
#
# COMPACT_ATOMS: atom_id res chain seq x y z
N MET A 1 -3.81 -21.62 -6.49
CA MET A 1 -3.28 -20.59 -7.39
C MET A 1 -2.10 -19.95 -6.70
N ARG A 2 -0.90 -20.02 -7.26
CA ARG A 2 0.32 -19.56 -6.58
C ARG A 2 0.27 -18.03 -6.46
N ALA A 3 0.88 -17.47 -5.41
CA ALA A 3 0.81 -16.03 -5.16
C ALA A 3 1.36 -15.21 -6.35
N ILE A 4 2.36 -15.73 -7.04
CA ILE A 4 2.94 -15.13 -8.25
C ILE A 4 1.98 -15.19 -9.45
N ASP A 5 1.15 -16.24 -9.58
CA ASP A 5 0.11 -16.29 -10.62
C ASP A 5 -0.95 -15.18 -10.43
N ARG A 6 -1.07 -14.64 -9.20
CA ARG A 6 -1.91 -13.48 -8.92
C ARG A 6 -1.23 -12.18 -9.37
N LEU A 7 0.05 -11.98 -9.08
CA LEU A 7 0.80 -10.82 -9.56
C LEU A 7 0.85 -10.75 -11.09
N LYS A 8 1.11 -11.88 -11.77
CA LYS A 8 1.07 -11.95 -13.25
C LYS A 8 -0.30 -11.59 -13.83
N ARG A 9 -1.39 -11.92 -13.13
CA ARG A 9 -2.74 -11.50 -13.54
C ARG A 9 -3.00 -10.03 -13.28
N ASP A 10 -2.49 -9.49 -12.18
CA ASP A 10 -2.53 -8.06 -11.91
C ASP A 10 -1.79 -7.28 -13.02
N HIS A 11 -0.62 -7.74 -13.45
CA HIS A 11 0.12 -7.17 -14.59
C HIS A 11 -0.69 -7.17 -15.88
N ALA A 12 -1.37 -8.28 -16.21
CA ALA A 12 -2.22 -8.34 -17.39
C ALA A 12 -3.36 -7.30 -17.34
N ILE A 13 -3.97 -7.11 -16.16
CA ILE A 13 -5.02 -6.11 -15.94
C ILE A 13 -4.46 -4.69 -16.04
N LEU A 14 -3.32 -4.42 -15.40
CA LEU A 14 -2.64 -3.12 -15.43
C LEU A 14 -2.26 -2.75 -16.86
N ARG A 15 -1.65 -3.67 -17.63
CA ARG A 15 -1.32 -3.45 -19.06
C ARG A 15 -2.55 -3.15 -19.91
N ALA A 16 -3.66 -3.84 -19.68
CA ALA A 16 -4.91 -3.56 -20.39
C ALA A 16 -5.40 -2.13 -20.08
N LYS A 17 -5.36 -1.70 -18.82
CA LYS A 17 -5.75 -0.34 -18.42
C LYS A 17 -4.81 0.74 -18.93
N LEU A 18 -3.50 0.50 -18.92
CA LEU A 18 -2.51 1.40 -19.50
C LEU A 18 -2.76 1.60 -21.00
N SER A 19 -3.12 0.52 -21.70
CA SER A 19 -3.46 0.58 -23.14
C SER A 19 -4.75 1.35 -23.39
N LEU A 20 -5.77 1.17 -22.54
CA LEU A 20 -6.99 1.97 -22.60
C LEU A 20 -6.70 3.46 -22.32
N LEU A 21 -5.89 3.76 -21.30
CA LEU A 21 -5.53 5.14 -20.95
C LEU A 21 -4.75 5.80 -22.10
N GLU A 22 -3.82 5.08 -22.72
CA GLU A 22 -3.09 5.55 -23.91
C GLU A 22 -4.02 5.81 -25.10
N ALA A 23 -5.01 4.95 -25.32
CA ALA A 23 -6.01 5.17 -26.37
C ALA A 23 -6.87 6.40 -26.07
N ALA A 24 -7.33 6.56 -24.82
CA ALA A 24 -8.11 7.70 -24.37
C ALA A 24 -7.34 9.01 -24.49
N LEU A 25 -6.01 8.99 -24.31
CA LEU A 25 -5.18 10.17 -24.53
C LEU A 25 -5.31 10.69 -25.96
N ARG A 26 -5.53 9.84 -26.98
CA ARG A 26 -5.64 10.25 -28.39
C ARG A 26 -6.99 10.88 -28.74
N MET A 27 -7.94 10.92 -27.80
CA MET A 27 -9.27 11.47 -28.00
C MET A 27 -9.30 13.00 -27.78
N GLU A 28 -10.41 13.64 -28.18
CA GLU A 28 -10.65 15.08 -28.10
C GLU A 28 -10.53 15.63 -26.65
N PRO A 29 -10.23 16.93 -26.46
CA PRO A 29 -9.94 17.56 -25.16
C PRO A 29 -11.05 17.40 -24.09
N GLU A 30 -12.30 17.23 -24.53
CA GLU A 30 -13.46 17.06 -23.65
C GLU A 30 -13.47 15.71 -22.89
N THR A 31 -12.54 14.80 -23.24
CA THR A 31 -12.39 13.48 -22.63
C THR A 31 -11.61 13.51 -21.30
N TRP A 32 -11.26 14.68 -20.79
CA TRP A 32 -10.53 14.89 -19.51
C TRP A 32 -11.13 14.13 -18.33
N PHE A 33 -12.46 14.17 -18.15
CA PHE A 33 -13.11 13.48 -17.04
C PHE A 33 -12.93 11.96 -17.11
N VAL A 34 -12.89 11.41 -18.33
CA VAL A 34 -12.64 9.99 -18.57
C VAL A 34 -11.18 9.65 -18.25
N LEU A 35 -10.23 10.47 -18.70
CA LEU A 35 -8.80 10.32 -18.36
C LEU A 35 -8.58 10.36 -16.85
N ARG A 36 -9.29 11.26 -16.15
CA ARG A 36 -9.22 11.39 -14.69
C ARG A 36 -9.70 10.11 -14.00
N GLU A 37 -10.87 9.57 -14.37
CA GLU A 37 -11.39 8.37 -13.73
C GLU A 37 -10.62 7.09 -14.09
N MET A 38 -10.10 7.01 -15.31
CA MET A 38 -9.20 5.92 -15.70
C MET A 38 -7.90 5.96 -14.92
N SER A 39 -7.32 7.15 -14.72
CA SER A 39 -6.10 7.34 -13.94
C SER A 39 -6.32 7.01 -12.47
N ARG A 40 -7.46 7.40 -11.87
CA ARG A 40 -7.85 6.99 -10.51
C ARG A 40 -7.99 5.48 -10.35
N THR A 41 -8.67 4.85 -11.31
CA THR A 41 -8.83 3.38 -11.29
C THR A 41 -7.47 2.68 -11.40
N LEU A 42 -6.57 3.22 -12.23
CA LEU A 42 -5.21 2.71 -12.38
C LEU A 42 -4.41 2.88 -11.08
N SER A 43 -4.43 4.06 -10.48
CA SER A 43 -3.77 4.35 -9.19
C SER A 43 -4.18 3.35 -8.10
N ARG A 44 -5.48 3.12 -7.93
CA ARG A 44 -5.97 2.18 -6.92
C ARG A 44 -5.47 0.77 -7.16
N GLN A 45 -5.52 0.31 -8.41
CA GLN A 45 -5.08 -1.04 -8.75
C GLN A 45 -3.57 -1.21 -8.64
N LEU A 46 -2.80 -0.18 -8.98
CA LEU A 46 -1.36 -0.16 -8.79
C LEU A 46 -1.01 -0.19 -7.31
N GLY A 47 -1.68 0.58 -6.46
CA GLY A 47 -1.51 0.51 -5.01
C GLY A 47 -1.89 -0.86 -4.41
N ASP A 48 -2.96 -1.48 -4.92
CA ASP A 48 -3.34 -2.85 -4.55
C ASP A 48 -2.29 -3.89 -4.96
N HIS A 49 -1.65 -3.70 -6.11
CA HIS A 49 -0.58 -4.54 -6.64
C HIS A 49 0.69 -4.40 -5.79
N ILE A 50 1.20 -3.18 -5.61
CA ILE A 50 2.37 -2.85 -4.77
C ILE A 50 2.24 -3.50 -3.39
N ARG A 51 1.09 -3.35 -2.71
CA ARG A 51 0.87 -3.98 -1.39
C ARG A 51 1.00 -5.49 -1.40
N ARG A 52 0.52 -6.15 -2.46
CA ARG A 52 0.61 -7.60 -2.60
C ARG A 52 2.06 -8.03 -2.82
N GLU A 53 2.81 -7.25 -3.58
CA GLU A 53 4.24 -7.47 -3.78
C GLU A 53 5.04 -7.27 -2.50
N GLU A 54 4.83 -6.15 -1.80
CA GLU A 54 5.44 -5.88 -0.50
C GLU A 54 5.14 -6.99 0.52
N THR A 55 3.92 -7.52 0.53
CA THR A 55 3.53 -8.64 1.40
C THR A 55 4.35 -9.89 1.06
N LEU A 56 4.55 -10.19 -0.23
CA LEU A 56 5.34 -11.34 -0.68
C LEU A 56 6.83 -11.15 -0.44
N MET A 57 7.37 -9.95 -0.67
CA MET A 57 8.74 -9.61 -0.34
C MET A 57 8.99 -9.70 1.17
N THR A 58 8.01 -9.27 1.97
CA THR A 58 8.07 -9.37 3.44
C THR A 58 8.06 -10.81 3.91
N ALA A 59 7.24 -11.67 3.28
CA ALA A 59 7.28 -13.11 3.53
C ALA A 59 8.66 -13.71 3.29
N CYS A 60 9.36 -13.22 2.26
CA CYS A 60 10.69 -13.68 1.92
C CYS A 60 11.79 -13.17 2.88
N LEU A 61 11.59 -12.05 3.60
CA LEU A 61 12.59 -11.43 4.50
C LEU A 61 13.17 -12.41 5.53
N SER A 62 12.34 -13.32 6.05
CA SER A 62 12.73 -14.24 7.11
C SER A 62 13.58 -15.42 6.63
N VAL A 63 13.74 -15.58 5.31
CA VAL A 63 14.24 -16.83 4.70
C VAL A 63 15.34 -16.61 3.66
N VAL A 64 15.55 -15.37 3.19
CA VAL A 64 16.54 -15.07 2.16
C VAL A 64 17.80 -14.40 2.73
N SER A 65 18.92 -14.55 2.03
CA SER A 65 20.15 -13.84 2.38
C SER A 65 19.96 -12.32 2.26
N ARG A 66 20.69 -11.56 3.08
CA ARG A 66 20.69 -10.10 3.04
C ARG A 66 20.98 -9.55 1.63
N GLU A 67 21.89 -10.19 0.90
CA GLU A 67 22.24 -9.81 -0.48
C GLU A 67 21.06 -9.97 -1.45
N THR A 68 20.34 -11.10 -1.35
CA THR A 68 19.14 -11.36 -2.16
C THR A 68 18.05 -10.34 -1.83
N LEU A 69 17.91 -9.98 -0.56
CA LEU A 69 16.97 -8.98 -0.11
C LEU A 69 17.25 -7.57 -0.65
N GLU A 70 18.51 -7.15 -0.61
CA GLU A 70 18.94 -5.85 -1.13
C GLU A 70 18.80 -5.79 -2.67
N ARG A 71 18.90 -6.93 -3.37
CA ARG A 71 18.58 -7.03 -4.80
C ARG A 71 17.08 -6.90 -5.05
N LEU A 72 16.25 -7.68 -4.35
CA LEU A 72 14.78 -7.59 -4.45
C LEU A 72 14.25 -6.18 -4.17
N ARG A 73 14.77 -5.51 -3.13
CA ARG A 73 14.37 -4.13 -2.78
C ARG A 73 14.75 -3.10 -3.84
N ARG A 74 15.92 -3.22 -4.46
CA ARG A 74 16.36 -2.27 -5.50
C ARG A 74 15.49 -2.36 -6.75
N GLU A 75 15.04 -3.56 -7.10
CA GLU A 75 14.19 -3.75 -8.27
C GLU A 75 12.76 -3.23 -8.07
N HIS A 76 12.25 -3.25 -6.83
CA HIS A 76 10.88 -2.81 -6.53
C HIS A 76 10.77 -1.30 -6.15
N GLN A 77 11.89 -0.58 -6.05
CA GLN A 77 11.91 0.79 -5.50
C GLN A 77 11.21 1.85 -6.38
N ASP A 78 11.00 1.56 -7.67
CA ASP A 78 10.52 2.55 -8.65
C ASP A 78 8.98 2.67 -8.69
N GLU A 79 8.23 1.65 -8.27
CA GLU A 79 6.78 1.59 -8.44
C GLU A 79 6.00 2.63 -7.62
N PRO A 80 6.31 2.85 -6.33
CA PRO A 80 5.68 3.89 -5.52
C PRO A 80 5.95 5.30 -6.04
N GLN A 81 7.11 5.51 -6.69
CA GLN A 81 7.43 6.80 -7.30
C GLN A 81 6.52 7.10 -8.51
N ARG A 82 6.23 6.09 -9.34
CA ARG A 82 5.32 6.26 -10.50
C ARG A 82 3.89 6.55 -10.08
N LEU A 83 3.43 5.95 -8.98
CA LEU A 83 2.13 6.25 -8.40
C LEU A 83 2.07 7.70 -7.91
N ARG A 84 3.11 8.18 -7.22
CA ARG A 84 3.22 9.59 -6.80
C ARG A 84 3.22 10.56 -7.99
N GLU A 85 3.98 10.26 -9.06
CA GLU A 85 3.99 11.06 -10.28
C GLU A 85 2.59 11.14 -10.94
N LEU A 86 1.85 10.03 -10.95
CA LEU A 86 0.47 9.99 -11.44
C LEU A 86 -0.46 10.85 -10.58
N HIS A 87 -0.32 10.82 -9.26
CA HIS A 87 -1.14 11.62 -8.35
C HIS A 87 -0.86 13.11 -8.48
N GLN A 88 0.42 13.51 -8.55
CA GLN A 88 0.81 14.90 -8.75
C GLN A 88 0.25 15.48 -10.06
N LEU A 89 0.31 14.70 -11.15
CA LEU A 89 -0.25 15.09 -12.45
C LEU A 89 -1.77 15.32 -12.42
N LEU A 90 -2.49 14.60 -11.56
CA LEU A 90 -3.93 14.75 -11.38
C LEU A 90 -4.30 15.83 -10.35
N ALA A 91 -3.37 16.20 -9.46
CA ALA A 91 -3.58 17.15 -8.37
C ALA A 91 -3.41 18.62 -8.80
N GLU A 92 -2.52 18.89 -9.76
CA GLU A 92 -2.17 20.27 -10.14
C GLU A 92 -3.20 20.90 -11.11
N PRO A 93 -3.91 21.99 -10.73
CA PRO A 93 -4.85 22.67 -11.62
C PRO A 93 -4.18 23.27 -12.88
N ALA A 94 -2.88 23.58 -12.79
CA ALA A 94 -2.05 24.05 -13.89
C ALA A 94 -1.70 22.94 -14.91
N SER A 95 -1.90 21.68 -14.53
CA SER A 95 -1.71 20.50 -15.39
C SER A 95 -2.93 20.19 -16.25
N HIS A 96 -4.04 20.92 -16.08
CA HIS A 96 -5.23 20.80 -16.94
C HIS A 96 -5.03 21.35 -18.36
N SER A 97 -3.85 21.87 -18.72
CA SER A 97 -3.56 22.06 -20.14
C SER A 97 -3.47 20.69 -20.80
N SER A 98 -4.27 20.46 -21.85
CA SER A 98 -4.40 19.15 -22.52
C SER A 98 -3.04 18.59 -22.98
N GLU A 99 -2.08 19.46 -23.28
CA GLU A 99 -0.74 19.08 -23.71
C GLU A 99 0.16 18.61 -22.56
N ARG A 100 0.16 19.31 -21.40
CA ARG A 100 0.97 18.89 -20.23
C ARG A 100 0.45 17.61 -19.62
N LEU A 101 -0.88 17.50 -19.46
CA LEU A 101 -1.50 16.28 -18.95
C LEU A 101 -1.16 15.08 -19.85
N ARG A 102 -1.26 15.27 -21.17
CA ARG A 102 -0.96 14.22 -22.15
C ARG A 102 0.52 13.82 -22.10
N GLY A 103 1.43 14.78 -22.03
CA GLY A 103 2.87 14.50 -21.88
C GLY A 103 3.17 13.75 -20.58
N GLY A 104 2.61 14.20 -19.46
CA GLY A 104 2.78 13.56 -18.16
C GLY A 104 2.22 12.15 -18.09
N LEU A 105 0.96 11.96 -18.51
CA LEU A 105 0.34 10.63 -18.54
C LEU A 105 1.06 9.68 -19.50
N THR A 106 1.58 10.17 -20.63
CA THR A 106 2.40 9.36 -21.54
C THR A 106 3.68 8.89 -20.87
N ALA A 107 4.36 9.78 -20.12
CA ALA A 107 5.55 9.42 -19.36
C ALA A 107 5.24 8.37 -18.27
N VAL A 108 4.14 8.55 -17.52
CA VAL A 108 3.70 7.57 -16.52
C VAL A 108 3.37 6.22 -17.16
N ILE A 109 2.66 6.20 -18.29
CA ILE A 109 2.33 4.96 -19.00
C ILE A 109 3.59 4.20 -19.43
N HIS A 110 4.57 4.90 -20.01
CA HIS A 110 5.84 4.29 -20.40
C HIS A 110 6.64 3.81 -19.18
N GLY A 111 6.68 4.60 -18.11
CA GLY A 111 7.33 4.25 -16.87
C GLY A 111 6.77 2.98 -16.24
N LEU A 112 5.43 2.89 -16.14
CA LEU A 112 4.74 1.71 -15.59
C LEU A 112 4.92 0.48 -16.48
N ARG A 113 4.84 0.59 -17.81
CA ARG A 113 5.10 -0.56 -18.70
C ARG A 113 6.50 -1.12 -18.50
N ARG A 114 7.50 -0.23 -18.48
CA ARG A 114 8.89 -0.61 -18.24
C ARG A 114 9.06 -1.31 -16.88
N HIS A 115 8.44 -0.78 -15.84
CA HIS A 115 8.46 -1.37 -14.50
C HIS A 115 7.88 -2.79 -14.49
N LEU A 116 6.68 -2.99 -15.05
CA LEU A 116 6.05 -4.31 -15.15
C LEU A 116 6.91 -5.32 -15.92
N ASP A 117 7.62 -4.86 -16.97
CA ASP A 117 8.54 -5.70 -17.76
C ASP A 117 9.80 -6.05 -16.95
N GLU A 118 10.35 -5.11 -16.18
CA GLU A 118 11.50 -5.32 -15.30
C GLU A 118 11.17 -6.33 -14.19
N GLU A 119 9.99 -6.23 -13.57
CA GLU A 119 9.53 -7.18 -12.56
C GLU A 119 9.29 -8.58 -13.12
N GLU A 120 8.67 -8.69 -14.29
CA GLU A 120 8.46 -10.00 -14.92
C GLU A 120 9.77 -10.68 -15.34
N THR A 121 10.77 -9.89 -15.71
CA THR A 121 12.07 -10.39 -16.17
C THR A 121 13.00 -10.74 -15.01
N SER A 122 12.90 -10.02 -13.88
CA SER A 122 13.85 -10.13 -12.77
C SER A 122 13.19 -10.50 -11.44
N LEU A 123 12.23 -9.70 -10.97
CA LEU A 123 11.62 -9.86 -9.64
C LEU A 123 10.83 -11.18 -9.52
N PHE A 124 9.97 -11.49 -10.50
CA PHE A 124 9.11 -12.68 -10.47
C PHE A 124 9.90 -13.99 -10.51
N PRO A 125 10.90 -14.18 -11.41
CA PRO A 125 11.76 -15.36 -11.37
C PRO A 125 12.46 -15.53 -10.02
N MET A 126 12.94 -14.44 -9.42
CA MET A 126 13.57 -14.51 -8.09
C MET A 126 12.59 -14.92 -7.00
N LEU A 127 11.38 -14.35 -6.98
CA LEU A 127 10.33 -14.72 -6.03
C LEU A 127 9.87 -16.17 -6.25
N GLU A 128 9.78 -16.64 -7.50
CA GLU A 128 9.44 -18.04 -7.83
C GLU A 128 10.48 -19.00 -7.29
N GLN A 129 11.77 -18.69 -7.48
CA GLN A 129 12.87 -19.50 -6.96
C GLN A 129 12.84 -19.56 -5.43
N VAL A 130 12.71 -18.41 -4.77
CA VAL A 130 12.64 -18.34 -3.30
C VAL A 130 11.45 -19.13 -2.76
N LEU A 131 10.28 -19.02 -3.38
CA LEU A 131 9.09 -19.78 -2.95
C LEU A 131 9.19 -21.28 -3.26
N ALA A 132 9.89 -21.66 -4.33
CA ALA A 132 10.15 -23.06 -4.65
C ALA A 132 11.13 -23.70 -3.67
N ASP A 133 12.19 -22.98 -3.30
CA ASP A 133 13.16 -23.41 -2.28
C ASP A 133 12.48 -23.57 -0.91
N GLN A 134 11.49 -22.71 -0.61
CA GLN A 134 10.68 -22.79 0.62
C GLN A 134 9.66 -23.94 0.64
N ALA A 135 9.12 -24.38 -0.50
CA ALA A 135 8.12 -25.45 -0.53
C ALA A 135 8.68 -26.82 -0.09
N GLY A 136 10.02 -26.94 0.04
CA GLY A 136 10.70 -28.10 0.63
C GLY A 136 10.86 -28.05 2.16
N GLU A 137 10.63 -26.90 2.80
CA GLU A 137 10.75 -26.70 4.25
C GLU A 137 9.40 -26.25 4.86
N ALA A 138 9.09 -26.72 6.07
CA ALA A 138 7.77 -26.56 6.69
C ALA A 138 7.28 -25.09 6.74
N PRO A 139 5.95 -24.83 6.63
CA PRO A 139 5.42 -23.50 6.38
C PRO A 139 5.71 -22.55 7.54
N VAL A 140 6.61 -21.60 7.31
CA VAL A 140 6.83 -20.46 8.21
C VAL A 140 5.60 -19.57 8.12
N ARG A 141 4.85 -19.46 9.22
CA ARG A 141 3.79 -18.46 9.38
C ARG A 141 4.44 -17.08 9.30
N VAL A 142 4.27 -16.42 8.16
CA VAL A 142 4.66 -15.02 7.96
C VAL A 142 3.74 -14.15 8.81
N VAL A 143 4.32 -13.51 9.82
CA VAL A 143 3.71 -12.37 10.49
C VAL A 143 3.86 -11.19 9.52
N VAL A 144 2.82 -10.92 8.74
CA VAL A 144 2.71 -9.64 8.01
C VAL A 144 2.91 -8.55 9.06
N SER A 145 3.89 -7.68 8.87
CA SER A 145 4.11 -6.53 9.73
C SER A 145 2.89 -5.62 9.64
N ALA A 146 1.89 -5.89 10.47
CA ALA A 146 0.62 -5.17 10.65
C ALA A 146 0.81 -3.75 11.22
N TRP A 147 1.89 -3.06 10.84
CA TRP A 147 2.43 -1.94 11.58
C TRP A 147 2.67 -0.66 10.79
N ILE A 148 2.38 -0.60 9.50
CA ILE A 148 2.62 0.62 8.70
C ILE A 148 1.29 1.12 8.14
N ILE A 149 0.96 2.38 8.42
CA ILE A 149 -0.16 3.09 7.80
C ILE A 149 0.34 3.67 6.48
N SER A 150 -0.34 3.38 5.38
CA SER A 150 0.02 3.83 4.04
C SER A 150 -1.06 4.75 3.46
N GLU A 151 -0.64 5.74 2.67
CA GLU A 151 -1.48 6.67 1.90
C GLU A 151 -2.59 5.99 1.09
N GLN A 152 -2.37 4.73 0.68
CA GLN A 152 -3.31 3.97 -0.15
C GLN A 152 -4.35 3.18 0.67
N MET A 153 -4.28 3.19 1.99
CA MET A 153 -5.24 2.47 2.85
C MET A 153 -6.58 3.24 2.90
N THR A 154 -7.69 2.50 2.92
CA THR A 154 -9.02 3.11 3.06
C THR A 154 -9.27 3.52 4.51
N VAL A 155 -10.13 4.51 4.74
CA VAL A 155 -10.52 4.93 6.10
C VAL A 155 -11.12 3.77 6.88
N ASN A 156 -11.98 2.97 6.26
CA ASN A 156 -12.56 1.78 6.89
C ASN A 156 -11.52 0.73 7.29
N HIS A 157 -10.52 0.51 6.44
CA HIS A 157 -9.45 -0.44 6.73
C HIS A 157 -8.60 0.05 7.92
N ILE A 158 -8.28 1.34 7.97
CA ILE A 158 -7.51 1.94 9.07
C ILE A 158 -8.30 1.91 10.37
N ARG A 159 -9.59 2.25 10.35
CA ARG A 159 -10.45 2.19 11.55
C ARG A 159 -10.57 0.77 12.11
N HIS A 160 -10.59 -0.23 11.23
CA HIS A 160 -10.65 -1.64 11.64
C HIS A 160 -9.32 -2.12 12.24
N GLU A 161 -8.20 -1.85 11.57
CA GLU A 161 -6.87 -2.29 12.01
C GLU A 161 -6.30 -1.44 13.16
N PHE A 162 -6.66 -0.15 13.21
CA PHE A 162 -6.16 0.86 14.14
C PHE A 162 -7.31 1.73 14.70
N PRO A 163 -8.22 1.17 15.51
CA PRO A 163 -9.40 1.88 16.01
C PRO A 163 -9.06 3.15 16.81
N GLU A 164 -7.87 3.24 17.40
CA GLU A 164 -7.38 4.44 18.08
C GLU A 164 -7.26 5.68 17.18
N THR A 165 -7.25 5.50 15.86
CA THR A 165 -7.12 6.60 14.89
C THR A 165 -8.43 7.34 14.60
N GLU A 166 -9.58 6.86 15.11
CA GLU A 166 -10.90 7.47 14.94
C GLU A 166 -10.93 9.00 15.16
N PRO A 167 -10.30 9.55 16.21
CA PRO A 167 -10.37 10.99 16.48
C PRO A 167 -9.73 11.83 15.35
N VAL A 168 -8.79 11.28 14.58
CA VAL A 168 -8.20 11.99 13.44
C VAL A 168 -9.24 12.18 12.34
N PHE A 169 -10.04 11.16 12.05
CA PHE A 169 -11.09 11.23 11.04
C PHE A 169 -12.28 12.09 11.50
N GLU A 170 -12.65 12.02 12.78
CA GLU A 170 -13.69 12.89 13.36
C GLU A 170 -13.32 14.38 13.27
N ASN A 171 -12.05 14.71 13.58
CA ASN A 171 -11.55 16.09 13.48
C ASN A 171 -11.50 16.62 12.04
N LEU A 172 -11.41 15.72 11.05
CA LEU A 172 -11.51 16.06 9.64
C LEU A 172 -12.95 16.11 9.14
N PHE A 173 -13.94 15.85 9.99
CA PHE A 173 -15.36 15.72 9.61
C PHE A 173 -15.60 14.64 8.54
N VAL A 174 -14.73 13.62 8.48
CA VAL A 174 -14.82 12.51 7.53
C VAL A 174 -16.00 11.63 7.91
N ASN A 175 -17.10 11.72 7.16
CA ASN A 175 -18.30 10.93 7.44
C ASN A 175 -18.31 9.66 6.59
N VAL A 176 -17.67 8.61 7.09
CA VAL A 176 -17.38 7.35 6.37
C VAL A 176 -18.64 6.61 5.86
N ALA A 177 -19.80 6.86 6.46
CA ALA A 177 -21.06 6.26 6.01
C ALA A 177 -21.64 6.91 4.74
N PHE A 178 -21.18 8.13 4.40
CA PHE A 178 -21.69 8.92 3.27
C PHE A 178 -20.60 9.37 2.30
N GLU A 179 -19.36 9.48 2.77
CA GLU A 179 -18.24 9.94 1.98
C GLU A 179 -17.41 8.72 1.55
N GLY A 180 -17.58 8.34 0.28
CA GLY A 180 -16.81 7.27 -0.36
C GLY A 180 -15.37 7.70 -0.59
N TYR A 181 -14.57 7.76 0.49
CA TYR A 181 -13.12 7.90 0.39
C TYR A 181 -12.48 6.54 0.10
N ASP A 182 -11.80 6.46 -1.03
CA ASP A 182 -11.15 5.25 -1.52
C ASP A 182 -9.75 5.06 -0.91
N CYS A 183 -9.09 6.12 -0.42
CA CYS A 183 -7.80 6.04 0.28
C CYS A 183 -7.49 7.30 1.14
N LEU A 184 -6.47 7.22 2.01
CA LEU A 184 -6.00 8.37 2.81
C LEU A 184 -5.53 9.53 1.94
N ASP A 185 -4.94 9.27 0.79
CA ASP A 185 -4.54 10.32 -0.16
C ASP A 185 -5.75 11.14 -0.63
N GLU A 186 -6.89 10.49 -0.91
CA GLU A 186 -8.13 11.19 -1.26
C GLU A 186 -8.69 11.99 -0.09
N VAL A 187 -8.59 11.46 1.13
CA VAL A 187 -8.97 12.18 2.35
C VAL A 187 -8.10 13.44 2.48
N ALA A 188 -6.77 13.28 2.43
CA ALA A 188 -5.84 14.39 2.54
C ALA A 188 -6.14 15.47 1.48
N TRP A 189 -6.37 15.05 0.24
CA TRP A 189 -6.75 15.93 -0.86
C TRP A 189 -8.07 16.70 -0.60
N ARG A 190 -9.15 16.02 -0.20
CA ARG A 190 -10.45 16.69 0.06
C ARG A 190 -10.38 17.70 1.21
N HIS A 191 -9.46 17.48 2.15
CA HIS A 191 -9.25 18.35 3.29
C HIS A 191 -8.09 19.35 3.08
N GLY A 192 -7.55 19.45 1.87
CA GLY A 192 -6.52 20.43 1.51
C GLY A 192 -5.21 20.25 2.25
N MET A 193 -4.85 19.01 2.57
CA MET A 193 -3.63 18.64 3.31
C MET A 193 -2.78 17.64 2.55
N ASP A 194 -1.52 17.56 2.94
CA ASP A 194 -0.59 16.57 2.42
C ASP A 194 -0.85 15.18 3.04
N VAL A 195 -0.68 14.12 2.26
CA VAL A 195 -0.93 12.76 2.74
C VAL A 195 0.09 12.30 3.77
N GLU A 196 1.34 12.76 3.69
CA GLU A 196 2.36 12.52 4.71
C GLU A 196 1.98 13.20 6.04
N GLU A 197 1.37 14.39 5.97
CA GLU A 197 0.83 15.08 7.15
C GLU A 197 -0.31 14.26 7.79
N LEU A 198 -1.22 13.72 6.99
CA LEU A 198 -2.32 12.88 7.49
C LEU A 198 -1.81 11.57 8.09
N ILE A 199 -0.90 10.88 7.42
CA ILE A 199 -0.27 9.65 7.93
C ILE A 199 0.47 9.94 9.24
N GLY A 200 1.24 11.02 9.30
CA GLY A 200 1.95 11.43 10.52
C GLY A 200 1.01 11.65 11.71
N ARG A 201 -0.17 12.25 11.48
CA ARG A 201 -1.21 12.42 12.52
C ARG A 201 -1.78 11.07 12.99
N LEU A 202 -2.01 10.13 12.07
CA LEU A 202 -2.52 8.79 12.40
C LEU A 202 -1.49 7.97 13.18
N GLU A 203 -0.23 8.03 12.78
CA GLU A 203 0.88 7.35 13.45
C GLU A 203 1.16 7.94 14.84
N GLU A 204 1.06 9.26 15.01
CA GLU A 204 1.22 9.94 16.30
C GLU A 204 0.19 9.45 17.33
N VAL A 205 -1.09 9.39 16.93
CA VAL A 205 -2.18 8.93 17.80
C VAL A 205 -1.96 7.46 18.17
N ARG A 206 -1.55 6.64 17.21
CA ARG A 206 -1.23 5.23 17.43
C ARG A 206 -0.06 5.04 18.41
N ARG A 207 1.00 5.84 18.26
CA ARG A 207 2.15 5.82 19.18
C ARG A 207 1.73 6.17 20.61
N ARG A 208 0.94 7.22 20.81
CA ARG A 208 0.44 7.63 22.14
C ARG A 208 -0.47 6.57 22.77
N ALA A 209 -1.33 5.93 21.97
CA ALA A 209 -2.19 4.84 22.44
C ALA A 209 -1.38 3.60 22.83
N HIS A 210 -0.24 3.35 22.17
CA HIS A 210 0.69 2.28 22.53
C HIS A 210 1.43 2.59 23.85
N GLU A 211 1.99 3.80 23.97
CA GLU A 211 2.70 4.26 25.17
C GLU A 211 1.79 4.19 26.42
N THR A 212 0.54 4.63 26.30
CA THR A 212 -0.45 4.58 27.39
C THR A 212 -0.77 3.15 27.82
N ARG A 213 -0.90 2.21 26.87
CA ARG A 213 -1.11 0.78 27.15
C ARG A 213 0.10 0.12 27.82
N THR A 214 1.31 0.56 27.49
CA THR A 214 2.55 0.05 28.11
C THR A 214 2.89 0.67 29.46
N ALA A 215 2.32 1.86 29.75
CA ALA A 215 2.52 2.59 31.00
C ALA A 215 1.52 2.21 32.10
N ASP A 216 0.43 1.49 31.78
CA ASP A 216 -0.57 1.07 32.75
C ASP A 216 -0.06 -0.11 33.63
N PRO A 217 0.12 0.08 34.96
CA PRO A 217 0.60 -0.97 35.85
C PRO A 217 -0.43 -2.10 36.08
N ALA A 218 -1.70 -1.89 35.72
CA ALA A 218 -2.77 -2.86 35.95
C ALA A 218 -2.60 -4.16 35.13
N THR A 219 -1.88 -4.13 34.01
CA THR A 219 -1.64 -5.32 33.17
C THR A 219 -0.53 -6.23 33.68
N ARG A 220 0.23 -5.84 34.73
CA ARG A 220 1.26 -6.69 35.36
C ARG A 220 0.74 -7.60 36.49
N LEU A 221 -0.51 -7.43 36.93
CA LEU A 221 -1.08 -8.14 38.08
C LEU A 221 -2.16 -9.15 37.69
N HIS A 222 -1.89 -10.05 36.73
CA HIS A 222 -2.65 -11.29 36.63
C HIS A 222 -1.82 -12.44 36.04
N ARG A 223 -0.69 -12.75 36.69
CA ARG A 223 -0.12 -14.11 36.71
C ARG A 223 0.73 -14.30 37.97
N SER A 224 0.03 -14.46 39.10
CA SER A 224 0.52 -15.24 40.23
C SER A 224 -0.64 -16.05 40.79
N PRO A 225 -0.53 -17.38 40.83
CA PRO A 225 -1.06 -18.14 41.93
C PRO A 225 0.11 -18.47 42.86
N ALA A 226 0.21 -17.72 43.96
CA ALA A 226 0.77 -18.28 45.17
C ALA A 226 -0.11 -19.47 45.57
N GLY A 227 0.50 -20.63 45.71
CA GLY A 227 -0.18 -21.87 46.07
C GLY A 227 0.79 -22.90 46.63
N GLU A 228 1.75 -22.46 47.45
CA GLU A 228 2.41 -23.37 48.39
C GLU A 228 1.37 -23.85 49.40
N ARG A 229 1.04 -25.14 49.33
CA ARG A 229 0.39 -25.84 50.45
C ARG A 229 1.48 -26.49 51.30
N PRO A 230 1.41 -26.40 52.64
CA PRO A 230 2.37 -27.02 53.53
C PRO A 230 2.13 -28.54 53.60
N VAL A 231 3.22 -29.30 53.65
CA VAL A 231 3.22 -30.74 53.94
C VAL A 231 3.05 -30.93 55.46
N PRO A 232 2.11 -31.75 55.94
CA PRO A 232 2.13 -32.24 57.30
C PRO A 232 2.56 -33.72 57.35
N GLY A 233 3.48 -34.03 58.28
CA GLY A 233 3.63 -35.35 58.93
C GLY A 233 4.30 -36.44 58.12
#